data_AF-A0A965XRG8-F1
#
_entry.id   AF-A0A965XRG8-F1
#
_cell.length_a   1.000
_cell.length_b   1.000
_cell.length_c   1.000
_cell.angle_alpha   90.00
_cell.angle_beta   90.00
_cell.angle_gamma   90.00
#
_symmetry.space_group_name_H-M   'P 1'
#
loop_
_entity.id
_entity.type
_entity.pdbx_description
1 polymer ?
#
loop_
_entity_poly.entity_id
_entity_poly.type
_entity_poly.pdbx_seq_one_letter_code
_entity_poly.pdbx_strand_id
1 'polypeptide(L)'
;MPVTRLGARLNTVSDRPPEDEEQWNAAKIRSIPVSVSGIDSGDSLVYDGAELSPGGGNRYRTVLKAADYTVEANIDAVLVDASSGDVTVTLPVIDSFSRRVYVKKVDTSSHLVYVVGQGGSTVDGDPAGYLEFPLAYVQVVSYGGSWWTLNC
;
A
#
# COMPACT_ATOMS: atom_id res chain seq x y z
N MET A 1 49.01 -24.50 0.99
CA MET A 1 48.10 -23.34 0.90
C MET A 1 47.66 -23.19 -0.55
N PRO A 2 46.38 -23.46 -0.87
CA PRO A 2 45.82 -22.95 -2.11
C PRO A 2 44.48 -22.25 -1.88
N VAL A 3 44.37 -21.04 -2.45
CA VAL A 3 43.17 -20.24 -2.58
C VAL A 3 42.37 -20.78 -3.77
N THR A 4 41.07 -21.04 -3.63
CA THR A 4 40.23 -21.49 -4.75
C THR A 4 39.24 -20.40 -5.16
N ARG A 5 39.63 -19.75 -6.27
CA ARG A 5 38.87 -19.15 -7.39
C ARG A 5 37.52 -18.45 -7.10
N LEU A 6 37.56 -17.13 -7.20
CA LEU A 6 36.41 -16.26 -7.44
C LEU A 6 35.78 -16.63 -8.80
N GLY A 7 34.51 -17.05 -8.83
CA GLY A 7 33.74 -17.18 -10.09
C GLY A 7 32.88 -18.45 -10.31
N ALA A 8 32.32 -19.09 -9.28
CA ALA A 8 31.27 -20.09 -9.49
C ALA A 8 29.89 -19.40 -9.51
N ARG A 9 29.21 -19.43 -10.66
CA ARG A 9 27.77 -19.20 -10.73
C ARG A 9 27.10 -20.38 -10.03
N LEU A 10 26.35 -20.08 -8.96
CA LEU A 10 25.57 -21.05 -8.19
C LEU A 10 24.48 -21.63 -9.12
N ASN A 11 24.73 -22.80 -9.71
CA ASN A 11 23.90 -23.34 -10.79
C ASN A 11 22.94 -24.46 -10.37
N THR A 12 22.98 -24.95 -9.13
CA THR A 12 21.93 -25.81 -8.57
C THR A 12 21.91 -25.70 -7.05
N VAL A 13 20.70 -25.76 -6.49
CA VAL A 13 20.39 -25.81 -5.05
C VAL A 13 20.85 -27.17 -4.49
N SER A 14 22.15 -27.43 -4.50
CA SER A 14 22.73 -28.65 -3.94
C SER A 14 23.98 -28.38 -3.10
N ASP A 15 24.50 -27.15 -3.11
CA ASP A 15 25.65 -26.74 -2.31
C ASP A 15 25.24 -25.90 -1.09
N ARG A 16 23.94 -25.89 -0.76
CA ARG A 16 23.41 -25.12 0.37
C ARG A 16 23.35 -26.02 1.61
N PRO A 17 23.84 -25.59 2.79
CA PRO A 17 23.79 -26.41 3.99
C PRO A 17 22.33 -26.84 4.28
N PRO A 18 22.10 -28.06 4.80
CA PRO A 18 20.76 -28.65 4.92
C PRO A 18 19.81 -27.85 5.83
N GLU A 19 20.34 -27.01 6.72
CA GLU A 19 19.54 -26.04 7.49
C GLU A 19 18.83 -24.96 6.65
N ASP A 20 19.14 -24.84 5.37
CA ASP A 20 18.53 -23.87 4.47
C ASP A 20 17.49 -24.45 3.49
N GLU A 21 17.41 -25.77 3.32
CA GLU A 21 16.40 -26.41 2.45
C GLU A 21 14.97 -26.29 3.02
N GLU A 22 14.86 -25.98 4.30
CA GLU A 22 13.61 -25.91 5.05
C GLU A 22 12.89 -24.56 4.94
N GLN A 23 13.52 -23.55 4.31
CA GLN A 23 12.94 -22.21 4.39
C GLN A 23 11.67 -22.05 3.54
N TRP A 24 11.52 -22.73 2.40
CA TRP A 24 10.32 -22.64 1.53
C TRP A 24 10.11 -23.85 0.61
N ASN A 25 10.28 -25.08 1.12
CA ASN A 25 10.08 -26.28 0.29
C ASN A 25 8.59 -26.52 -0.07
N ALA A 26 8.33 -27.31 -1.12
CA ALA A 26 6.99 -27.59 -1.61
C ALA A 26 6.08 -28.26 -0.56
N ALA A 27 6.65 -28.98 0.42
CA ALA A 27 5.89 -29.58 1.52
C ALA A 27 5.37 -28.51 2.49
N LYS A 28 6.21 -27.54 2.85
CA LYS A 28 5.87 -26.39 3.70
C LYS A 28 4.82 -25.50 3.06
N ILE A 29 4.92 -25.26 1.75
CA ILE A 29 3.91 -24.47 0.99
C ILE A 29 2.55 -25.19 1.00
N ARG A 30 2.53 -26.52 0.85
CA ARG A 30 1.29 -27.32 0.84
C ARG A 30 0.63 -27.44 2.22
N SER A 31 1.36 -27.23 3.30
CA SER A 31 0.85 -27.33 4.67
C SER A 31 0.34 -26.00 5.24
N ILE A 32 0.56 -24.87 4.56
CA ILE A 32 0.05 -23.57 5.02
C ILE A 32 -1.46 -23.51 4.77
N PRO A 33 -2.28 -23.23 5.79
CA PRO A 33 -3.71 -23.05 5.61
C PRO A 33 -3.98 -21.87 4.66
N VAL A 34 -4.90 -22.09 3.72
CA VAL A 34 -5.41 -21.06 2.80
C VAL A 34 -6.84 -20.76 3.20
N SER A 35 -7.10 -19.55 3.65
CA SER A 35 -8.46 -19.08 3.88
C SER A 35 -9.14 -18.76 2.54
N VAL A 36 -9.91 -19.70 2.00
CA VAL A 36 -10.59 -19.57 0.68
C VAL A 36 -11.78 -18.60 0.66
N SER A 37 -12.14 -18.02 1.81
CA SER A 37 -13.18 -17.00 1.88
C SER A 37 -12.71 -15.72 1.19
N GLY A 38 -13.28 -15.41 0.02
CA GLY A 38 -12.95 -14.22 -0.75
C GLY A 38 -11.72 -14.36 -1.64
N ILE A 39 -11.28 -15.59 -1.95
CA ILE A 39 -10.27 -15.85 -2.99
C ILE A 39 -10.98 -16.10 -4.32
N ASP A 40 -10.78 -15.20 -5.28
CA ASP A 40 -11.21 -15.39 -6.67
C ASP A 40 -10.07 -15.88 -7.57
N SER A 41 -10.41 -16.41 -8.74
CA SER A 41 -9.40 -16.83 -9.74
C SER A 41 -8.55 -15.63 -10.17
N GLY A 42 -7.24 -15.71 -9.98
CA GLY A 42 -6.31 -14.62 -10.28
C GLY A 42 -5.93 -13.76 -9.08
N ASP A 43 -6.44 -14.09 -7.89
CA ASP A 43 -5.94 -13.56 -6.63
C ASP A 43 -4.54 -14.11 -6.35
N SER A 44 -3.61 -13.21 -6.04
CA SER A 44 -2.32 -13.62 -5.54
C SER A 44 -2.35 -13.57 -4.01
N LEU A 45 -1.66 -14.51 -3.38
CA LEU A 45 -1.73 -14.76 -1.94
C LEU A 45 -0.39 -14.41 -1.31
N VAL A 46 -0.40 -13.72 -0.18
CA VAL A 46 0.80 -13.41 0.60
C VAL A 46 0.79 -14.27 1.86
N TYR A 47 1.97 -14.77 2.21
CA TYR A 47 2.16 -15.46 3.48
C TYR A 47 2.46 -14.46 4.58
N ASP A 48 1.60 -14.40 5.60
CA ASP A 48 1.75 -13.49 6.75
C ASP A 48 2.50 -14.12 7.93
N GLY A 49 2.97 -15.37 7.78
CA GLY A 49 3.62 -16.14 8.83
C GLY A 49 2.73 -17.20 9.48
N ALA A 50 1.41 -17.20 9.22
CA ALA A 50 0.46 -18.18 9.72
C ALA A 50 -0.47 -18.73 8.61
N GLU A 51 -0.95 -17.88 7.70
CA GLU A 51 -1.82 -18.28 6.59
C GLU A 51 -1.37 -17.65 5.25
N LEU A 52 -1.82 -18.25 4.14
CA LEU A 52 -1.84 -17.56 2.86
C LEU A 52 -3.14 -16.77 2.77
N SER A 53 -3.02 -15.45 2.81
CA SER A 53 -4.14 -14.52 2.73
C SER A 53 -4.18 -13.82 1.37
N PRO A 54 -5.36 -13.49 0.82
CA PRO A 54 -5.45 -12.64 -0.37
C PRO A 54 -4.65 -11.35 -0.19
N GLY A 55 -3.68 -11.07 -1.07
CA GLY A 55 -2.85 -9.85 -0.94
C GLY A 55 -1.62 -9.71 -1.83
N GLY A 56 -1.37 -10.64 -2.75
CA GLY A 56 -0.13 -10.71 -3.51
C GLY A 56 -0.21 -10.16 -4.93
N GLY A 57 -1.23 -9.38 -5.25
CA GLY A 57 -1.33 -8.67 -6.53
C GLY A 57 -1.28 -7.18 -6.24
N ASN A 58 -0.79 -6.38 -7.16
CA ASN A 58 -0.73 -4.91 -7.07
C ASN A 58 -2.16 -4.31 -7.13
N ARG A 59 -3.01 -4.68 -6.18
CA ARG A 59 -4.39 -4.24 -6.04
C ARG A 59 -4.41 -3.11 -5.04
N TYR A 60 -4.74 -1.91 -5.52
CA TYR A 60 -5.02 -0.80 -4.62
C TYR A 60 -6.30 -1.11 -3.84
N ARG A 61 -6.22 -1.25 -2.52
CA ARG A 61 -7.41 -1.29 -1.67
C ARG A 61 -8.07 0.08 -1.76
N THR A 62 -9.21 0.11 -2.42
CA THR A 62 -9.89 1.34 -2.80
C THR A 62 -11.23 1.46 -2.07
N VAL A 63 -11.57 2.65 -1.59
CA VAL A 63 -12.87 2.95 -0.98
C VAL A 63 -13.51 4.17 -1.65
N LEU A 64 -14.84 4.19 -1.71
CA LEU A 64 -15.64 5.36 -2.09
C LEU A 64 -16.24 6.00 -0.84
N LYS A 65 -16.11 7.31 -0.71
CA LYS A 65 -16.60 8.08 0.45
C LYS A 65 -17.32 9.34 0.00
N ALA A 66 -18.43 9.66 0.67
CA ALA A 66 -19.22 10.86 0.43
C ALA A 66 -19.30 11.78 1.67
N ALA A 67 -18.45 11.52 2.66
CA ALA A 67 -18.33 12.24 3.92
C ALA A 67 -16.89 12.14 4.42
N ASP A 68 -16.56 12.92 5.45
CA ASP A 68 -15.24 12.93 6.07
C ASP A 68 -14.74 11.50 6.38
N TYR A 69 -13.47 11.26 6.07
CA TYR A 69 -12.88 9.93 6.18
C TYR A 69 -11.42 9.98 6.63
N THR A 70 -11.10 9.22 7.69
CA THR A 70 -9.72 8.93 8.07
C THR A 70 -9.25 7.67 7.37
N VAL A 71 -8.17 7.77 6.61
CA VAL A 71 -7.62 6.68 5.82
C VAL A 71 -7.03 5.61 6.74
N GLU A 72 -7.53 4.38 6.61
CA GLU A 72 -6.99 3.23 7.34
C GLU A 72 -5.62 2.79 6.77
N ALA A 73 -4.82 2.11 7.59
CA ALA A 73 -3.44 1.77 7.24
C ALA A 73 -3.28 0.85 6.01
N ASN A 74 -4.32 0.10 5.65
CA ASN A 74 -4.32 -0.81 4.52
C ASN A 74 -5.11 -0.27 3.32
N ILE A 75 -5.50 1.02 3.30
CA ILE A 75 -6.16 1.67 2.17
C ILE A 75 -5.11 2.39 1.33
N ASP A 76 -5.09 2.11 0.03
CA ASP A 76 -4.18 2.76 -0.91
C ASP A 76 -4.86 3.92 -1.65
N ALA A 77 -6.17 3.83 -1.89
CA ALA A 77 -6.91 4.80 -2.69
C ALA A 77 -8.27 5.17 -2.10
N VAL A 78 -8.59 6.46 -2.15
CA VAL A 78 -9.87 7.04 -1.73
C VAL A 78 -10.49 7.77 -2.90
N LEU A 79 -11.64 7.27 -3.36
CA LEU A 79 -12.53 7.97 -4.26
C LEU A 79 -13.49 8.80 -3.42
N VAL A 80 -13.64 10.08 -3.75
CA VAL A 80 -14.39 11.05 -2.95
C VAL A 80 -15.50 11.67 -3.80
N ASP A 81 -16.73 11.47 -3.37
CA ASP A 81 -17.91 12.16 -3.88
C ASP A 81 -18.26 13.32 -2.94
N ALA A 82 -17.88 14.53 -3.33
CA ALA A 82 -18.19 15.76 -2.59
C ALA A 82 -19.44 16.46 -3.12
N SER A 83 -20.33 15.76 -3.83
CA SER A 83 -21.54 16.37 -4.43
C SER A 83 -22.49 17.01 -3.41
N SER A 84 -22.41 16.62 -2.13
CA SER A 84 -23.28 17.10 -1.04
C SER A 84 -22.64 18.15 -0.14
N GLY A 85 -21.38 18.52 -0.37
CA GLY A 85 -20.60 19.41 0.48
C GLY A 85 -19.12 19.08 0.46
N ASP A 86 -18.30 19.96 1.04
CA ASP A 86 -16.86 19.74 1.15
C ASP A 86 -16.58 18.47 1.99
N VAL A 87 -15.56 17.71 1.60
CA VAL A 87 -15.17 16.45 2.26
C VAL A 87 -13.71 16.50 2.68
N THR A 88 -13.43 16.10 3.91
CA THR A 88 -12.07 15.99 4.46
C THR A 88 -11.59 14.54 4.46
N VAL A 89 -10.47 14.29 3.78
CA VAL A 89 -9.71 13.05 3.85
C VAL A 89 -8.51 13.24 4.75
N THR A 90 -8.54 12.62 5.93
CA THR A 90 -7.41 12.64 6.88
C THR A 90 -6.47 11.47 6.55
N LEU A 91 -5.24 11.79 6.16
CA LEU A 91 -4.19 10.82 5.87
C LEU A 91 -3.81 10.04 7.12
N PRO A 92 -3.30 8.81 7.00
CA PRO A 92 -2.92 8.02 8.16
C PRO A 92 -1.79 8.68 8.94
N VAL A 93 -1.64 8.34 10.22
CA VAL A 93 -0.41 8.62 10.97
C VAL A 93 0.77 8.01 10.22
N ILE A 94 1.81 8.81 10.01
CA ILE A 94 3.07 8.35 9.44
C ILE A 94 3.77 7.50 10.50
N ASP A 95 3.98 6.22 10.20
CA ASP A 95 4.76 5.30 11.00
C ASP A 95 6.17 5.08 10.39
N SER A 96 6.87 4.03 10.81
CA SER A 96 8.21 3.72 10.32
C SER A 96 8.27 3.32 8.83
N PHE A 97 7.13 3.12 8.18
CA PHE A 97 7.08 2.70 6.78
C PHE A 97 6.66 3.87 5.88
N SER A 98 7.33 4.01 4.74
CA SER A 98 6.88 4.93 3.70
C SER A 98 5.56 4.44 3.13
N ARG A 99 4.58 5.34 3.09
CA ARG A 99 3.21 5.10 2.63
C ARG A 99 2.93 5.90 1.37
N ARG A 100 2.00 5.40 0.57
CA ARG A 100 1.47 6.07 -0.60
C ARG A 100 -0.05 6.06 -0.52
N VAL A 101 -0.68 7.22 -0.73
CA VAL A 101 -2.13 7.34 -0.75
C VAL A 101 -2.54 8.09 -2.02
N TYR A 102 -3.54 7.56 -2.71
CA TYR A 102 -4.21 8.20 -3.83
C TYR A 102 -5.53 8.78 -3.35
N VAL A 103 -5.79 10.05 -3.62
CA VAL A 103 -7.10 10.68 -3.38
C VAL A 103 -7.61 11.22 -4.70
N LYS A 104 -8.86 10.87 -5.05
CA LYS A 104 -9.48 11.33 -6.29
C LYS A 104 -10.91 11.80 -6.04
N LYS A 105 -11.20 13.02 -6.48
CA LYS A 105 -12.58 13.50 -6.60
C LYS A 105 -13.26 12.77 -7.75
N VAL A 106 -14.49 12.29 -7.55
CA VAL A 106 -15.25 11.54 -8.57
C VAL A 106 -16.55 12.23 -9.00
N ASP A 107 -16.86 13.37 -8.40
CA ASP A 107 -17.99 14.21 -8.76
C ASP A 107 -17.56 15.48 -9.53
N THR A 108 -18.55 16.21 -10.05
CA THR A 108 -18.34 17.42 -10.85
C THR A 108 -18.78 18.71 -10.15
N SER A 109 -19.07 18.67 -8.84
CA SER A 109 -19.42 19.86 -8.07
C SER A 109 -18.20 20.75 -7.82
N SER A 110 -18.46 21.99 -7.37
CA SER A 110 -17.44 22.93 -6.92
C SER A 110 -16.98 22.71 -5.48
N HIS A 111 -17.50 21.68 -4.80
CA HIS A 111 -17.10 21.36 -3.43
C HIS A 111 -15.69 20.81 -3.37
N LEU A 112 -14.97 21.23 -2.34
CA LEU A 112 -13.55 20.91 -2.18
C LEU A 112 -13.38 19.54 -1.51
N VAL A 113 -12.34 18.83 -1.92
CA VAL A 113 -11.84 17.66 -1.18
C VAL A 113 -10.54 18.06 -0.50
N TYR A 114 -10.56 18.19 0.82
CA TYR A 114 -9.38 18.50 1.61
C TYR A 114 -8.59 17.23 1.90
N VAL A 115 -7.26 17.30 1.80
CA VAL A 115 -6.34 16.22 2.14
C VAL A 115 -5.45 16.71 3.29
N VAL A 116 -5.66 16.12 4.47
CA VAL A 116 -5.12 16.65 5.74
C VAL A 116 -4.17 15.64 6.38
N GLY A 117 -3.03 16.10 6.87
CA GLY A 117 -2.12 15.27 7.65
C GLY A 117 -2.64 14.99 9.06
N GLN A 118 -2.46 13.76 9.55
CA GLN A 118 -2.80 13.40 10.94
C GLN A 118 -1.60 13.58 11.87
N GLY A 119 -1.86 13.84 13.16
CA GLY A 119 -0.81 13.88 14.19
C GLY A 119 0.18 15.04 14.03
N GLY A 120 -0.21 16.11 13.35
CA GLY A 120 0.66 17.27 13.07
C GLY A 120 1.57 17.09 11.85
N SER A 121 1.43 16.00 11.10
CA SER A 121 2.09 15.87 9.79
C SER A 121 1.54 16.92 8.81
N THR A 122 2.39 17.33 7.87
CA THR A 122 2.09 18.31 6.83
C THR A 122 2.02 17.64 5.45
N VAL A 123 1.32 18.26 4.51
CA VAL A 123 1.28 17.94 3.07
C VAL A 123 2.00 19.09 2.34
N ASP A 124 3.15 18.80 1.73
CA ASP A 124 4.05 19.78 1.10
C ASP A 124 4.40 20.99 1.99
N GLY A 125 4.48 20.76 3.30
CA GLY A 125 4.80 21.80 4.29
C GLY A 125 3.58 22.50 4.89
N ASP A 126 2.40 22.35 4.31
CA ASP A 126 1.14 22.90 4.82
C ASP A 126 0.36 21.87 5.66
N PRO A 127 -0.52 22.29 6.58
CA PRO A 127 -1.34 21.33 7.35
C PRO A 127 -2.36 20.58 6.47
N ALA A 128 -2.71 21.11 5.31
CA ALA A 128 -3.66 20.52 4.37
C ALA A 128 -3.42 20.98 2.92
N GLY A 129 -3.70 20.09 1.96
CA GLY A 129 -3.93 20.43 0.55
C GLY A 129 -5.39 20.25 0.18
N TYR A 130 -5.79 20.60 -1.06
CA TYR A 130 -7.16 20.40 -1.53
C TYR A 130 -7.24 20.10 -3.03
N LEU A 131 -8.31 19.42 -3.44
CA LEU A 131 -8.73 19.23 -4.83
C LEU A 131 -9.95 20.10 -5.11
N GLU A 132 -9.79 21.09 -6.00
CA GLU A 132 -10.89 21.99 -6.39
C GLU A 132 -11.57 21.60 -7.71
N PHE A 133 -10.82 21.01 -8.64
CA PHE A 133 -11.34 20.74 -9.98
C PHE A 133 -12.12 19.42 -10.04
N PRO A 134 -13.22 19.37 -10.82
CA PRO A 134 -13.91 18.14 -11.15
C PRO A 134 -12.96 17.03 -11.59
N LEU A 135 -13.14 15.83 -11.03
CA LEU A 135 -12.37 14.63 -11.39
C LEU A 135 -10.85 14.72 -11.14
N ALA A 136 -10.38 15.73 -10.41
CA ALA A 136 -8.99 15.88 -10.02
C ALA A 136 -8.52 14.75 -9.08
N TYR A 137 -7.22 14.51 -9.08
CA TYR A 137 -6.60 13.52 -8.20
C TYR A 137 -5.27 14.04 -7.68
N VAL A 138 -4.85 13.51 -6.53
CA VAL A 138 -3.54 13.72 -5.93
C VAL A 138 -2.95 12.39 -5.50
N GLN A 139 -1.64 12.24 -5.71
CA GLN A 139 -0.86 11.16 -5.11
C GLN A 139 0.07 11.77 -4.07
N VAL A 140 -0.04 11.31 -2.82
CA VAL A 140 0.83 11.73 -1.73
C VAL A 140 1.69 10.55 -1.25
N VAL A 141 2.94 10.83 -0.89
CA VAL A 141 3.88 9.85 -0.32
C VAL A 141 4.47 10.36 0.98
N SER A 142 4.56 9.50 2.00
CA SER A 142 5.18 9.86 3.27
C SER A 142 6.70 9.70 3.23
N TYR A 143 7.41 10.72 3.69
CA TYR A 143 8.85 10.71 3.91
C TYR A 143 9.24 11.68 5.02
N GLY A 144 10.01 11.20 5.99
CA GLY A 144 10.58 12.04 7.06
C GLY A 144 9.56 12.69 7.99
N GLY A 145 8.37 12.10 8.18
CA GLY A 145 7.31 12.64 9.02
C GLY A 145 6.38 13.66 8.34
N SER A 146 6.55 13.88 7.03
CA SER A 146 5.68 14.70 6.20
C SER A 146 5.17 13.92 4.99
N TRP A 147 4.10 14.41 4.39
CA TRP A 147 3.54 13.96 3.12
C TRP A 147 3.98 14.89 1.99
N TRP A 148 4.30 14.30 0.84
CA TRP A 148 4.77 15.00 -0.35
C TRP A 148 3.86 14.68 -1.53
N THR A 149 3.41 15.70 -2.25
CA THR A 149 2.63 15.50 -3.47
C THR A 149 3.56 15.15 -4.62
N LEU A 150 3.22 14.10 -5.37
CA LEU A 150 4.06 13.60 -6.47
C LEU A 150 3.50 13.86 -7.86
N ASN A 151 2.29 14.39 -7.97
CA ASN A 151 1.68 14.74 -9.24
C ASN A 151 1.51 16.25 -9.35
N CYS A 152 2.05 16.81 -10.45
CA CYS A 152 1.68 18.11 -10.97
C CYS A 152 0.96 17.95 -12.30
#